data_AF-A0A2V5WI50-F1
#
_entry.id   AF-A0A2V5WI50-F1
#
_cell.length_a   1.000
_cell.length_b   1.000
_cell.length_c   1.000
_cell.angle_alpha   90.00
_cell.angle_beta   90.00
_cell.angle_gamma   90.00
#
_symmetry.space_group_name_H-M   'P 1'
#
loop_
_entity.id
_entity.type
_entity.pdbx_description
1 polymer ?
#
loop_
_entity_poly.entity_id
_entity_poly.type
_entity_poly.pdbx_seq_one_letter_code
_entity_poly.pdbx_strand_id
1 'polypeptide(L)' 'MTAADFRRLALKFPETSESAHMNHPDFRVGGKIFATLDYPNKEHGMVIVPPDEQTRLIKTYPKVFAPAKGAWG' A
#
# COMPACT_ATOMS: atom_id res chain seq x y z
N MET A 1 -6.60 5.76 -10.70
CA MET A 1 -6.93 4.42 -10.19
C MET A 1 -7.97 4.59 -9.10
N THR A 2 -9.01 3.77 -9.05
CA THR A 2 -10.03 3.84 -7.98
C THR A 2 -9.66 2.94 -6.79
N ALA A 3 -10.30 3.14 -5.64
CA ALA A 3 -10.21 2.23 -4.49
C ALA A 3 -10.57 0.78 -4.86
N ALA A 4 -11.57 0.59 -5.73
CA ALA A 4 -11.97 -0.73 -6.23
C ALA A 4 -10.88 -1.36 -7.09
N ASP A 5 -10.21 -0.57 -7.94
CA ASP A 5 -9.07 -1.05 -8.74
C ASP A 5 -7.92 -1.49 -7.85
N PHE A 6 -7.58 -0.70 -6.83
CA PHE A 6 -6.52 -1.03 -5.87
C PHE A 6 -6.81 -2.36 -5.18
N ARG A 7 -8.00 -2.51 -4.59
CA ARG A 7 -8.46 -3.74 -3.93
C ARG A 7 -8.37 -4.93 -4.87
N ARG A 8 -8.88 -4.79 -6.10
CA ARG A 8 -8.82 -5.85 -7.12
C ARG A 8 -7.39 -6.23 -7.47
N LEU A 9 -6.46 -5.29 -7.55
CA LEU A 9 -5.06 -5.57 -7.85
C LEU A 9 -4.35 -6.25 -6.67
N ALA A 10 -4.57 -5.78 -5.44
CA ALA A 10 -3.99 -6.38 -4.25
C ALA A 10 -4.47 -7.83 -4.05
N LEU A 11 -5.76 -8.12 -4.26
CA LEU A 11 -6.33 -9.46 -4.10
C LEU A 11 -5.94 -10.44 -5.22
N LYS A 12 -5.24 -10.01 -6.27
CA LYS A 12 -4.75 -10.90 -7.34
C LYS A 12 -3.48 -11.66 -6.96
N PHE A 13 -2.76 -11.23 -5.93
CA PHE A 13 -1.57 -11.93 -5.48
C PHE A 13 -1.97 -13.23 -4.76
N PRO A 14 -1.29 -14.36 -5.01
CA PRO A 14 -1.57 -15.61 -4.32
C PRO A 14 -1.59 -15.45 -2.81
N GLU A 15 -2.49 -16.18 -2.15
CA GLU A 15 -2.59 -16.21 -0.68
C GLU A 15 -2.90 -14.86 -0.01
N THR A 16 -3.36 -13.87 -0.80
CA THR A 16 -3.74 -12.56 -0.25
C THR A 16 -5.11 -12.60 0.40
N SER A 17 -5.19 -12.07 1.63
CA SER A 17 -6.45 -11.75 2.29
C SER A 17 -6.59 -10.25 2.53
N GLU A 18 -7.82 -9.76 2.46
CA GLU A 18 -8.19 -8.43 2.95
C GLU A 18 -8.66 -8.56 4.40
N SER A 19 -8.19 -7.63 5.24
CA SER A 19 -8.59 -7.47 6.63
C SER A 19 -8.74 -5.97 6.93
N ALA A 20 -9.02 -5.62 8.18
CA ALA A 20 -9.03 -4.24 8.62
C ALA A 20 -8.13 -4.07 9.86
N HIS A 21 -7.29 -3.04 9.85
CA HIS A 21 -6.50 -2.62 11.00
C HIS A 21 -6.62 -1.12 11.17
N MET A 22 -6.85 -0.65 12.41
CA MET A 22 -7.03 0.77 12.73
C MET A 22 -8.06 1.49 11.84
N ASN A 23 -9.17 0.81 11.48
CA ASN A 23 -10.23 1.30 10.59
C ASN A 23 -9.83 1.52 9.11
N HIS A 24 -8.71 0.96 8.66
CA HIS A 24 -8.28 0.97 7.26
C HIS A 24 -8.25 -0.46 6.69
N PRO A 25 -8.70 -0.67 5.43
CA PRO A 25 -8.50 -1.94 4.76
C PRO A 25 -7.01 -2.23 4.57
N ASP A 26 -6.55 -3.41 4.98
CA ASP A 26 -5.20 -3.88 4.75
C ASP A 26 -5.19 -5.22 4.01
N PHE A 27 -4.12 -5.43 3.24
CA PHE A 27 -3.94 -6.60 2.40
C PHE A 27 -2.70 -7.34 2.84
N ARG A 28 -2.85 -8.66 3.03
CA ARG A 28 -1.88 -9.46 3.74
C ARG A 28 -1.54 -10.73 2.99
N VAL A 29 -0.27 -11.13 3.04
CA VAL A 29 0.21 -12.46 2.64
C VAL A 29 0.86 -13.11 3.84
N GLY A 30 0.45 -14.34 4.19
CA GLY A 30 0.96 -15.03 5.39
C GLY A 30 0.79 -14.22 6.68
N GLY A 31 -0.29 -13.41 6.77
CA GLY A 31 -0.59 -12.56 7.91
C GLY A 31 0.18 -11.23 7.98
N LYS A 32 1.14 -10.99 7.09
CA LYS A 32 1.92 -9.73 7.02
C LYS A 32 1.31 -8.76 6.03
N ILE A 33 1.14 -7.50 6.43
CA ILE A 33 0.62 -6.43 5.57
C ILE A 33 1.66 -6.10 4.50
N PHE A 34 1.23 -6.00 3.25
CA PHE A 34 2.06 -5.48 2.15
C PHE A 34 1.42 -4.26 1.48
N ALA A 35 0.13 -4.04 1.67
CA ALA A 35 -0.59 -2.89 1.16
C ALA A 35 -1.71 -2.46 2.12
N THR A 36 -2.01 -1.17 2.15
CA THR A 36 -3.12 -0.57 2.91
C THR A 36 -3.86 0.41 2.01
N LEU A 37 -5.18 0.44 2.09
CA LEU A 37 -6.00 1.41 1.39
C LEU A 37 -6.53 2.45 2.39
N ASP A 38 -6.82 3.65 1.89
CA ASP A 38 -7.35 4.79 2.66
C ASP A 38 -6.38 5.34 3.73
N TYR A 39 -5.07 5.16 3.54
CA TYR A 39 -4.02 5.70 4.41
C TYR A 39 -3.04 6.59 3.61
N PRO A 40 -2.73 7.82 4.06
CA PRO A 40 -3.21 8.46 5.29
C PRO A 40 -4.66 8.98 5.20
N ASN A 41 -5.30 8.91 4.02
CA ASN A 41 -6.70 9.25 3.80
C ASN A 41 -7.25 8.48 2.59
N LYS A 42 -8.55 8.65 2.29
CA LYS A 42 -9.27 7.93 1.20
C LYS A 42 -8.75 8.15 -0.22
N GLU A 43 -7.86 9.10 -0.43
CA GLU A 43 -7.25 9.38 -1.74
C GLU A 43 -5.93 8.64 -1.94
N HIS A 44 -5.45 7.93 -0.91
CA HIS A 44 -4.15 7.30 -0.88
C HIS A 44 -4.25 5.78 -0.65
N GLY A 45 -3.32 5.07 -1.27
CA GLY A 45 -2.95 3.72 -0.89
C GLY A 45 -1.48 3.69 -0.50
N MET A 46 -1.12 2.77 0.38
CA MET A 46 0.25 2.51 0.80
C MET A 46 0.66 1.11 0.38
N VAL A 47 1.89 0.96 -0.08
CA VAL A 47 2.51 -0.32 -0.45
C VAL A 47 3.90 -0.40 0.16
N ILE A 48 4.29 -1.58 0.62
CA ILE A 48 5.64 -1.85 1.08
C ILE A 48 6.49 -2.26 -0.13
N VAL A 49 7.62 -1.59 -0.30
CA VAL A 49 8.62 -1.90 -1.33
C VAL A 49 10.03 -1.94 -0.69
N PRO A 50 11.01 -2.59 -1.33
CA PRO A 50 12.41 -2.47 -0.93
C PRO A 50 12.89 -1.00 -0.85
N PRO A 51 13.80 -0.63 0.08
CA PRO A 51 14.22 0.77 0.27
C PRO A 51 14.83 1.46 -0.96
N ASP A 52 15.54 0.71 -1.79
CA ASP A 52 16.09 1.16 -3.07
C ASP A 52 14.98 1.47 -4.08
N GLU A 53 13.96 0.62 -4.15
CA GLU A 53 12.76 0.86 -4.95
C GLU A 53 11.93 2.04 -4.41
N GLN A 54 11.80 2.19 -3.10
CA GLN A 54 11.15 3.36 -2.49
C GLN A 54 11.84 4.66 -2.94
N THR A 55 13.17 4.70 -2.82
CA THR A 55 14.00 5.84 -3.25
C THR A 55 13.82 6.12 -4.74
N ARG A 56 13.82 5.07 -5.57
CA ARG A 56 13.62 5.18 -7.02
C ARG A 56 12.25 5.74 -7.36
N LEU A 57 11.17 5.24 -6.74
CA LEU A 57 9.79 5.65 -7.01
C LEU A 57 9.55 7.11 -6.60
N ILE A 58 9.98 7.51 -5.40
CA ILE A 58 9.84 8.90 -4.93
C ILE A 58 10.62 9.86 -5.82
N LYS A 59 11.85 9.50 -6.21
CA LYS A 59 12.67 10.34 -7.11
C LYS A 59 12.08 10.44 -8.52
N THR A 60 11.56 9.33 -9.06
CA THR A 60 11.07 9.26 -10.44
C THR A 60 9.68 9.88 -10.59
N TYR A 61 8.80 9.68 -9.61
CA TYR A 61 7.42 10.16 -9.64
C TYR A 61 7.03 10.89 -8.35
N PRO A 62 7.66 12.04 -8.05
CA PRO A 62 7.48 12.76 -6.78
C PRO A 62 6.07 13.35 -6.59
N LYS A 63 5.27 13.42 -7.65
CA LYS A 63 3.86 13.85 -7.59
C LYS A 63 2.90 12.70 -7.29
N VAL A 64 3.38 11.47 -7.29
CA VAL A 64 2.58 10.25 -7.13
C VAL A 64 2.97 9.51 -5.86
N PHE A 65 4.26 9.45 -5.55
CA PHE A 65 4.77 8.78 -4.35
C PHE A 65 5.36 9.78 -3.36
N ALA A 66 5.07 9.54 -2.09
CA ALA A 66 5.67 10.21 -0.95
C ALA A 66 6.04 9.13 0.10
N PRO A 67 7.01 9.39 0.98
CA PRO A 67 7.30 8.49 2.08
C PRO A 67 6.07 8.35 3.00
N ALA A 68 5.88 7.15 3.54
CA ALA A 68 4.81 6.85 4.48
C ALA A 68 5.28 7.20 5.90
N LYS A 69 4.39 7.67 6.77
CA LYS A 69 4.79 7.98 8.15
C LYS A 69 5.02 6.69 8.95
N GLY A 70 6.05 6.69 9.80
CA GLY A 70 6.32 5.64 10.79
C GLY A 70 7.38 4.63 10.33
N ALA A 71 7.33 3.41 10.88
CA ALA A 71 8.30 2.35 10.61
C ALA A 71 8.33 1.82 9.15
N TRP A 72 7.58 2.44 8.25
CA TRP A 72 7.27 1.95 6.90
C TRP A 72 7.96 2.79 5.81
N GLY A 73 8.80 3.76 6.23
CA GLY A 73 9.70 4.55 5.38
C GLY A 73 9.22 5.95 5.08
#